data_AF-A0A523GCV1-F1
#
_entry.id   AF-A0A523GCV1-F1
#
_cell.length_a   1.000
_cell.length_b   1.000
_cell.length_c   1.000
_cell.angle_alpha   90.00
_cell.angle_beta   90.00
_cell.angle_gamma   90.00
#
_symmetry.space_group_name_H-M   'P 1'
#
loop_
_entity.id
_entity.type
_entity.pdbx_description
1 polymer ?
#
loop_
_entity_poly.entity_id
_entity_poly.type
_entity_poly.pdbx_seq_one_letter_code
_entity_poly.pdbx_strand_id
1 'polypeptide(L)'
;MSTSISIVEYDEISSQIDTVKETANFLPDVSTDEGYQKSKRVSLDIGKLLTALEKTRKEQKAHFIEGGRQVDIQAKSIVAKLEEIQIPHKEAYKELDNLKKQREEDRKSNIRDKTDIINIIENLNKDSDFDFEEFTTGAKQAVEDALKTLNKMQSRKEKEENDAEDAKEQAAKEAEEVAKRESNKKHIGKIRREAKDCLIACGLSEEIAKEVVLAIHKGNIKNVQIKY
;
A
#
# COMPACT_ATOMS: atom_id res chain seq x y z
N MET A 1 16.54 30.31 -19.16
CA MET A 1 15.88 30.45 -20.48
C MET A 1 14.94 29.27 -20.62
N SER A 2 13.61 29.49 -20.62
CA SER A 2 12.66 28.41 -20.86
C SER A 2 12.69 28.05 -22.33
N THR A 3 13.39 26.96 -22.67
CA THR A 3 13.32 26.34 -23.99
C THR A 3 11.96 25.66 -24.11
N SER A 4 10.99 26.37 -24.67
CA SER A 4 9.72 25.78 -25.10
C SER A 4 10.01 24.79 -26.23
N ILE A 5 9.72 23.52 -26.00
CA ILE A 5 9.74 22.49 -27.04
C ILE A 5 8.65 22.87 -28.04
N SER A 6 9.05 23.27 -29.25
CA SER A 6 8.12 23.47 -30.37
C SER A 6 7.68 22.09 -30.87
N ILE A 7 6.37 21.89 -30.91
CA ILE A 7 5.74 20.67 -31.42
C ILE A 7 5.13 21.06 -32.76
N VAL A 8 5.75 20.59 -33.84
CA VAL A 8 5.42 20.97 -35.23
C VAL A 8 3.95 20.69 -35.56
N GLU A 9 3.38 19.62 -35.00
CA GLU A 9 1.98 19.24 -35.20
C GLU A 9 0.99 20.24 -34.57
N TYR A 10 1.42 21.05 -33.59
CA TYR A 10 0.61 22.16 -33.08
C TYR A 10 0.68 23.38 -33.97
N ASP A 11 1.78 23.59 -34.69
CA ASP A 11 1.91 24.69 -35.64
C ASP A 11 0.93 24.50 -36.82
N GLU A 12 0.73 23.26 -37.27
CA GLU A 12 -0.27 22.92 -38.29
C GLU A 12 -1.71 23.22 -37.82
N ILE A 13 -2.07 22.84 -36.59
CA ILE A 13 -3.38 23.16 -36.00
C ILE A 13 -3.53 24.67 -35.81
N SER A 14 -2.46 25.37 -35.41
CA SER A 14 -2.48 26.83 -35.22
C SER A 14 -2.76 27.57 -36.53
N SER A 15 -2.22 27.08 -37.66
CA SER A 15 -2.48 27.66 -38.98
C SER A 15 -3.95 27.58 -39.40
N GLN A 16 -4.68 26.55 -38.93
CA GLN A 16 -6.09 26.34 -39.24
C GLN A 16 -7.01 27.24 -38.39
N ILE A 17 -6.51 27.76 -37.26
CA ILE A 17 -7.28 28.69 -36.40
C ILE A 17 -7.59 29.98 -37.16
N ASP A 18 -6.66 30.50 -37.96
CA ASP A 18 -6.87 31.75 -38.69
C ASP A 18 -7.99 31.61 -39.74
N THR A 19 -8.05 30.49 -40.46
CA THR A 19 -9.16 30.17 -41.37
C THR A 19 -10.52 30.03 -40.66
N VAL A 20 -10.53 29.46 -39.45
CA VAL A 20 -11.76 29.35 -38.66
C VAL A 20 -12.16 30.71 -38.06
N LYS A 21 -11.19 31.56 -37.74
CA LYS A 21 -11.42 32.91 -37.23
C LYS A 21 -12.04 33.82 -38.29
N GLU A 22 -11.61 33.70 -39.55
CA GLU A 22 -12.23 34.41 -40.68
C GLU A 22 -13.70 34.00 -40.89
N THR A 23 -13.99 32.71 -40.79
CA THR A 23 -15.36 32.18 -40.93
C THR A 23 -16.26 32.44 -39.72
N ALA A 24 -15.68 32.58 -38.52
CA ALA A 24 -16.36 32.92 -37.28
C ALA A 24 -16.45 34.44 -37.02
N ASN A 25 -15.95 35.28 -37.93
CA ASN A 25 -15.86 36.73 -37.73
C ASN A 25 -17.24 37.42 -37.64
N PHE A 26 -18.28 36.77 -38.15
CA PHE A 26 -19.65 37.27 -38.10
C PHE A 26 -20.58 36.19 -37.57
N LEU A 27 -21.41 36.53 -36.57
CA LEU A 27 -22.42 35.63 -36.02
C LEU A 27 -23.74 35.81 -36.81
N PRO A 28 -24.14 34.83 -37.65
CA PRO A 28 -25.36 34.95 -38.43
C PRO A 28 -26.61 34.73 -37.57
N ASP A 29 -27.73 35.31 -38.02
CA ASP A 29 -29.03 35.13 -37.35
C ASP A 29 -29.53 33.69 -37.50
N VAL A 30 -29.52 32.94 -36.40
CA VAL A 30 -29.89 31.52 -36.32
C VAL A 30 -31.40 31.28 -36.41
N SER A 31 -32.23 32.33 -36.42
CA SER A 31 -33.66 32.20 -36.71
C SER A 31 -33.93 31.90 -38.19
N THR A 32 -32.95 32.13 -39.06
CA THR A 32 -32.96 31.76 -40.48
C THR A 32 -32.27 30.41 -40.69
N ASP A 33 -32.75 29.59 -41.64
CA ASP A 33 -32.13 28.29 -41.93
C ASP A 33 -30.67 28.46 -42.40
N GLU A 34 -30.38 29.46 -43.23
CA GLU A 34 -29.02 29.75 -43.68
C GLU A 34 -28.08 30.15 -42.53
N GLY A 35 -28.55 30.98 -41.59
CA GLY A 35 -27.75 31.38 -40.43
C GLY A 35 -27.54 30.23 -39.46
N TYR A 36 -28.55 29.38 -39.25
CA TYR A 36 -28.42 28.16 -38.46
C TYR A 36 -27.39 27.19 -39.06
N GLN A 37 -27.45 26.92 -40.37
CA GLN A 37 -26.50 26.00 -41.02
C GLN A 37 -25.06 26.53 -40.99
N LYS A 38 -24.86 27.85 -41.17
CA LYS A 38 -23.53 28.48 -41.08
C LYS A 38 -22.95 28.37 -39.66
N SER A 39 -23.72 28.73 -38.63
CA SER A 39 -23.31 28.59 -37.23
C SER A 39 -23.02 27.14 -36.84
N LYS A 40 -23.83 26.20 -37.32
CA LYS A 40 -23.63 24.76 -37.10
C LYS A 40 -22.32 24.26 -37.71
N ARG A 41 -21.97 24.69 -38.93
CA ARG A 41 -20.72 24.29 -39.61
C ARG A 41 -19.49 24.79 -38.87
N VAL A 42 -19.46 26.07 -38.49
CA VAL A 42 -18.35 26.65 -37.71
C VAL A 42 -18.15 25.90 -36.40
N SER A 43 -19.24 25.60 -35.68
CA SER A 43 -19.18 24.81 -34.44
C SER A 43 -18.61 23.39 -34.66
N LEU A 44 -19.04 22.71 -35.72
CA LEU A 44 -18.53 21.38 -36.06
C LEU A 44 -17.04 21.41 -36.44
N ASP A 45 -16.60 22.42 -37.19
CA ASP A 45 -15.21 22.53 -37.62
C ASP A 45 -14.28 22.89 -36.45
N ILE A 46 -14.70 23.78 -35.54
CA ILE A 46 -14.02 24.01 -34.25
C ILE A 46 -13.95 22.71 -33.43
N GLY A 47 -15.05 21.95 -33.36
CA GLY A 47 -15.11 20.68 -32.64
C GLY A 47 -14.11 19.64 -33.18
N LYS A 48 -13.93 19.58 -34.51
CA LYS A 48 -12.90 18.71 -35.14
C LYS A 48 -11.49 19.16 -34.78
N LEU A 49 -11.20 20.46 -34.82
CA LEU A 49 -9.88 21.00 -34.44
C LEU A 49 -9.54 20.70 -32.98
N LEU A 50 -10.51 20.89 -32.07
CA LEU A 50 -10.33 20.55 -30.64
C LEU A 50 -10.06 19.06 -30.44
N THR A 51 -10.77 18.21 -31.18
CA THR A 51 -10.57 16.74 -31.12
C THR A 51 -9.20 16.35 -31.65
N ALA A 52 -8.75 16.95 -32.76
CA ALA A 52 -7.43 16.74 -33.32
C ALA A 52 -6.32 17.20 -32.36
N LEU A 53 -6.46 18.39 -31.77
CA LEU A 53 -5.52 18.92 -30.78
C LEU A 53 -5.37 17.98 -29.59
N GLU A 54 -6.48 17.49 -29.05
CA GLU A 54 -6.45 16.59 -27.89
C GLU A 54 -5.84 15.22 -28.24
N LYS A 55 -6.02 14.75 -29.48
CA LYS A 55 -5.36 13.53 -29.97
C LYS A 55 -3.84 13.73 -30.04
N THR A 56 -3.37 14.77 -30.72
CA THR A 56 -1.94 15.11 -30.83
C THR A 56 -1.31 15.28 -29.44
N ARG A 57 -2.01 15.94 -28.51
CA ARG A 57 -1.57 16.09 -27.13
C ARG A 57 -1.35 14.75 -26.43
N LYS A 58 -2.30 13.81 -26.57
CA LYS A 58 -2.19 12.48 -25.95
C LYS A 58 -1.03 11.68 -26.54
N GLU A 59 -0.87 11.71 -27.85
CA GLU A 59 0.18 10.98 -28.57
C GLU A 59 1.57 11.49 -28.16
N GLN A 60 1.79 12.80 -28.20
CA GLN A 60 3.07 13.39 -27.81
C GLN A 60 3.35 13.17 -26.32
N LYS A 61 2.34 13.32 -25.45
CA LYS A 61 2.50 13.09 -24.01
C LYS A 61 2.77 11.62 -23.67
N ALA A 62 2.30 10.67 -24.47
CA ALA A 62 2.51 9.25 -24.23
C ALA A 62 4.00 8.89 -24.21
N HIS A 63 4.79 9.47 -25.11
CA HIS A 63 6.23 9.24 -25.17
C HIS A 63 6.93 9.66 -23.86
N PHE A 64 6.60 10.84 -23.34
CA PHE A 64 7.20 11.35 -22.09
C PHE A 64 6.74 10.58 -20.86
N ILE A 65 5.48 10.13 -20.83
CA ILE A 65 4.98 9.29 -19.73
C ILE A 65 5.73 7.96 -19.70
N GLU A 66 5.92 7.35 -20.87
CA GLU A 66 6.65 6.09 -20.96
C GLU A 66 8.14 6.25 -20.61
N GLY A 67 8.77 7.33 -21.08
CA GLY A 67 10.13 7.69 -20.66
C GLY A 67 10.26 7.85 -19.15
N GLY A 68 9.32 8.57 -18.52
CA GLY A 68 9.26 8.72 -17.06
C GLY A 68 9.13 7.38 -16.33
N ARG A 69 8.27 6.47 -16.83
CA ARG A 69 8.15 5.11 -16.27
C ARG A 69 9.44 4.32 -16.36
N GLN A 70 10.16 4.41 -17.47
CA GLN A 70 11.43 3.71 -17.64
C GLN A 70 12.49 4.21 -16.66
N VAL A 71 12.56 5.53 -16.44
CA VAL A 71 13.42 6.13 -15.42
C VAL A 71 13.08 5.60 -14.04
N ASP A 72 11.79 5.57 -13.68
CA ASP A 72 11.34 5.04 -12.39
C ASP A 72 11.68 3.56 -12.21
N ILE A 73 11.54 2.75 -13.26
CA ILE A 73 11.90 1.32 -13.24
C ILE A 73 13.40 1.16 -13.00
N GLN A 74 14.24 1.93 -13.70
CA GLN A 74 15.69 1.89 -13.50
C GLN A 74 16.08 2.32 -12.10
N ALA A 75 15.50 3.42 -11.59
CA ALA A 75 15.75 3.88 -10.23
C ALA A 75 15.39 2.80 -9.20
N LYS A 76 14.22 2.16 -9.33
CA LYS A 76 13.82 1.04 -8.46
C LYS A 76 14.77 -0.14 -8.55
N SER A 77 15.23 -0.51 -9.74
CA SER A 77 16.20 -1.60 -9.92
C SER A 77 17.53 -1.29 -9.23
N ILE A 78 17.99 -0.04 -9.30
CA ILE A 78 19.22 0.40 -8.62
C ILE A 78 19.03 0.38 -7.11
N VAL A 79 17.91 0.91 -6.60
CA VAL A 79 17.59 0.88 -5.17
C VAL A 79 17.58 -0.55 -4.63
N ALA A 80 16.93 -1.49 -5.33
CA ALA A 80 16.89 -2.89 -4.93
C ALA A 80 18.31 -3.49 -4.81
N LYS A 81 19.20 -3.21 -5.78
CA LYS A 81 20.60 -3.65 -5.72
C LYS A 81 21.37 -3.04 -4.55
N LEU A 82 21.15 -1.75 -4.27
CA LEU A 82 21.78 -1.07 -3.14
C LEU A 82 21.29 -1.64 -1.81
N GLU A 83 20.00 -1.96 -1.70
CA GLU A 83 19.42 -2.59 -0.51
C GLU A 83 19.98 -4.00 -0.31
N GLU A 84 20.09 -4.81 -1.37
CA GLU A 84 20.69 -6.14 -1.31
C GLU A 84 22.12 -6.11 -0.77
N ILE A 85 22.91 -5.11 -1.17
CA ILE A 85 24.25 -4.88 -0.61
C ILE A 85 24.17 -4.39 0.84
N GLN A 86 23.22 -3.51 1.16
CA GLN A 86 23.13 -2.86 2.47
C GLN A 86 22.62 -3.79 3.58
N ILE A 87 21.68 -4.70 3.27
CA ILE A 87 21.05 -5.62 4.23
C ILE A 87 22.06 -6.41 5.07
N PRO A 88 23.03 -7.15 4.49
CA PRO A 88 23.96 -7.96 5.29
C PRO A 88 24.82 -7.09 6.21
N HIS A 89 25.22 -5.89 5.78
CA HIS A 89 25.94 -4.96 6.64
C HIS A 89 25.07 -4.43 7.77
N LYS A 90 23.79 -4.12 7.47
CA LYS A 90 22.81 -3.68 8.46
C LYS A 90 22.56 -4.74 9.53
N GLU A 91 22.43 -5.99 9.12
CA GLU A 91 22.23 -7.12 10.02
C GLU A 91 23.47 -7.34 10.89
N ALA A 92 24.66 -7.37 10.28
CA ALA A 92 25.91 -7.59 11.01
C ALA A 92 26.18 -6.55 12.11
N TYR A 93 25.97 -5.25 11.86
CA TYR A 93 26.19 -4.25 12.91
C TYR A 93 25.10 -4.31 13.98
N LYS A 94 23.85 -4.60 13.61
CA LYS A 94 22.75 -4.77 14.59
C LYS A 94 22.99 -5.94 15.52
N GLU A 95 23.48 -7.07 15.00
CA GLU A 95 23.86 -8.22 15.82
C GLU A 95 24.96 -7.84 16.82
N LEU A 96 25.98 -7.12 16.36
CA LEU A 96 27.06 -6.66 17.24
C LEU A 96 26.55 -5.70 18.33
N ASP A 97 25.68 -4.76 17.99
CA ASP A 97 25.10 -3.83 18.95
C ASP A 97 24.20 -4.55 19.96
N ASN A 98 23.42 -5.52 19.53
CA ASN A 98 22.62 -6.36 20.43
C ASN A 98 23.50 -7.18 21.37
N LEU A 99 24.60 -7.77 20.87
CA LEU A 99 25.56 -8.50 21.70
C LEU A 99 26.25 -7.60 22.72
N LYS A 100 26.63 -6.38 22.34
CA LYS A 100 27.21 -5.40 23.28
C LYS A 100 26.22 -5.04 24.37
N LYS A 101 24.97 -4.77 23.99
CA LYS A 101 23.90 -4.45 24.92
C LYS A 101 23.64 -5.59 25.92
N GLN A 102 23.55 -6.83 25.43
CA GLN A 102 23.42 -8.01 26.29
C GLN A 102 24.59 -8.15 27.26
N ARG A 103 25.84 -8.02 26.79
CA ARG A 103 27.02 -8.08 27.67
C ARG A 103 27.03 -6.99 28.74
N GLU A 104 26.57 -5.79 28.41
CA GLU A 104 26.44 -4.71 29.39
C GLU A 104 25.35 -4.99 30.41
N GLU A 105 24.21 -5.54 29.98
CA GLU A 105 23.12 -5.97 30.86
C GLU A 105 23.59 -7.10 31.78
N ASP A 106 24.26 -8.13 31.25
CA ASP A 106 24.85 -9.23 32.02
C ASP A 106 25.89 -8.71 33.03
N ARG A 107 26.75 -7.78 32.62
CA ARG A 107 27.73 -7.18 33.52
C ARG A 107 27.05 -6.39 34.63
N LYS A 108 26.03 -5.61 34.31
CA LYS A 108 25.25 -4.85 35.30
C LYS A 108 24.51 -5.80 36.27
N SER A 109 23.93 -6.88 35.77
CA SER A 109 23.29 -7.92 36.59
C SER A 109 24.31 -8.56 37.53
N ASN A 110 25.42 -9.07 36.99
CA ASN A 110 26.48 -9.69 37.79
C ASN A 110 27.06 -8.75 38.86
N ILE A 111 27.19 -7.46 38.56
CA ILE A 111 27.62 -6.47 39.54
C ILE A 111 26.55 -6.31 40.61
N ARG A 112 25.28 -6.12 40.23
CA ARG A 112 24.16 -6.01 41.18
C ARG A 112 24.11 -7.23 42.11
N ASP A 113 24.14 -8.45 41.56
CA ASP A 113 24.08 -9.69 42.33
C ASP A 113 25.24 -9.77 43.35
N LYS A 114 26.46 -9.40 42.93
CA LYS A 114 27.61 -9.33 43.84
C LYS A 114 27.45 -8.26 44.91
N THR A 115 26.90 -7.11 44.56
CA THR A 115 26.67 -6.01 45.51
C THR A 115 25.62 -6.41 46.55
N ASP A 116 24.56 -7.10 46.12
CA ASP A 116 23.50 -7.60 46.99
C ASP A 116 24.05 -8.66 47.97
N ILE A 117 24.91 -9.57 47.51
CA ILE A 117 25.59 -10.55 48.38
C ILE A 117 26.49 -9.83 49.41
N ILE A 118 27.26 -8.83 49.00
CA ILE A 118 28.11 -8.05 49.92
C ILE A 118 27.25 -7.35 50.98
N ASN A 119 26.16 -6.71 50.58
CA ASN A 119 25.24 -6.05 51.51
C ASN A 119 24.62 -7.05 52.51
N ILE A 120 24.25 -8.25 52.04
CA ILE A 120 23.75 -9.33 52.90
C ILE A 120 24.83 -9.74 53.91
N ILE A 121 26.06 -10.00 53.47
CA ILE A 121 27.17 -10.39 54.36
C ILE A 121 27.49 -9.28 55.38
N GLU A 122 27.48 -8.02 54.97
CA GLU A 122 27.70 -6.89 55.88
C GLU A 122 26.60 -6.78 56.93
N ASN A 123 25.34 -7.00 56.56
CA ASN A 123 24.24 -6.99 57.53
C ASN A 123 24.33 -8.18 58.48
N LEU A 124 24.65 -9.38 57.98
CA LEU A 124 24.88 -10.57 58.83
C LEU A 124 26.04 -10.38 59.82
N ASN A 125 27.10 -9.66 59.43
CA ASN A 125 28.23 -9.37 60.30
C ASN A 125 27.94 -8.26 61.32
N LYS A 126 26.95 -7.39 61.09
CA LYS A 126 26.52 -6.35 62.05
C LYS A 126 25.58 -6.90 63.12
N ASP A 127 24.85 -7.97 62.80
CA ASP A 127 23.90 -8.63 63.69
C ASP A 127 24.54 -9.82 64.45
N SER A 128 25.84 -9.74 64.77
CA SER A 128 26.59 -10.79 65.47
C SER A 128 26.24 -10.92 66.96
N ASP A 129 24.95 -10.93 67.28
CA ASP A 129 24.32 -11.66 68.38
C ASP A 129 23.36 -12.69 67.74
N PHE A 130 23.93 -13.63 66.98
CA PHE A 130 23.23 -14.42 65.97
C PHE A 130 22.61 -15.71 66.56
N ASP A 131 21.28 -15.73 66.72
CA ASP A 131 20.53 -16.92 67.11
C ASP A 131 20.25 -17.81 65.87
N PHE A 132 21.09 -18.82 65.68
CA PHE A 132 21.20 -19.65 64.47
C PHE A 132 19.87 -20.33 64.05
N GLU A 133 18.97 -20.59 65.00
CA GLU A 133 17.69 -21.26 64.75
C GLU A 133 16.67 -20.34 64.06
N GLU A 134 16.64 -19.05 64.41
CA GLU A 134 15.71 -18.07 63.85
C GLU A 134 16.10 -17.72 62.40
N PHE A 135 17.42 -17.61 62.13
CA PHE A 135 17.95 -17.36 60.79
C PHE A 135 17.65 -18.50 59.81
N THR A 136 17.82 -19.75 60.21
CA THR A 136 17.53 -20.89 59.33
C THR A 136 16.05 -21.01 58.98
N THR A 137 15.17 -20.51 59.85
CA THR A 137 13.72 -20.51 59.63
C THR A 137 13.30 -19.36 58.72
N GLY A 138 13.84 -18.15 58.95
CA GLY A 138 13.61 -16.99 58.09
C GLY A 138 14.17 -17.17 56.67
N ALA A 139 15.36 -17.77 56.53
CA ALA A 139 15.95 -18.06 55.23
C ALA A 139 15.13 -19.07 54.41
N LYS A 140 14.55 -20.10 55.06
CA LYS A 140 13.65 -21.06 54.39
C LYS A 140 12.36 -20.40 53.90
N GLN A 141 11.76 -19.52 54.71
CA GLN A 141 10.56 -18.78 54.32
C GLN A 141 10.85 -17.82 53.16
N ALA A 142 11.97 -17.10 53.19
CA ALA A 142 12.37 -16.20 52.11
C ALA A 142 12.60 -16.94 50.77
N VAL A 143 13.19 -18.14 50.81
CA VAL A 143 13.36 -18.99 49.62
C VAL A 143 12.02 -19.50 49.10
N GLU A 144 11.08 -19.87 49.98
CA GLU A 144 9.74 -20.31 49.60
C GLU A 144 8.92 -19.18 48.93
N ASP A 145 9.02 -17.96 49.46
CA ASP A 145 8.36 -16.78 48.88
C ASP A 145 8.99 -16.34 47.55
N ALA A 146 10.32 -16.48 47.42
CA ALA A 146 11.03 -16.28 46.15
C ALA A 146 10.60 -17.31 45.08
N LEU A 147 10.41 -18.57 45.46
CA LEU A 147 9.89 -19.62 44.57
C LEU A 147 8.44 -19.34 44.15
N LYS A 148 7.57 -18.90 45.08
CA LYS A 148 6.18 -18.52 44.76
C LYS A 148 6.11 -17.33 43.80
N THR A 149 6.98 -16.33 43.98
CA THR A 149 7.05 -15.17 43.09
C THR A 149 7.60 -15.52 41.70
N LEU A 150 8.61 -16.39 41.62
CA LEU A 150 9.12 -16.92 40.34
C LEU A 150 8.04 -17.68 39.55
N ASN A 151 7.31 -18.60 40.19
CA ASN A 151 6.23 -19.35 39.54
C ASN A 151 5.10 -18.42 39.07
N LYS A 152 4.80 -17.36 39.82
CA LYS A 152 3.80 -16.35 39.43
C LYS A 152 4.27 -15.48 38.26
N MET A 153 5.57 -15.24 38.12
CA MET A 153 6.13 -14.54 36.97
C MET A 153 6.18 -15.42 35.72
N GLN A 154 6.52 -16.70 35.86
CA GLN A 154 6.52 -17.66 34.75
C GLN A 154 5.12 -17.85 34.17
N SER A 155 4.12 -18.09 35.03
CA SER A 155 2.72 -18.21 34.58
C SER A 155 2.15 -16.94 33.93
N ARG A 156 2.64 -15.75 34.31
CA ARG A 156 2.30 -14.50 33.63
C ARG A 156 2.95 -14.39 32.25
N LYS A 157 4.23 -14.75 32.14
CA LYS A 157 4.96 -14.75 30.86
C LYS A 157 4.35 -15.72 29.85
N GLU A 158 4.05 -16.95 30.28
CA GLU A 158 3.40 -17.94 29.42
C GLU A 158 2.03 -17.46 28.92
N LYS A 159 1.27 -16.76 29.76
CA LYS A 159 -0.02 -16.20 29.36
C LYS A 159 0.15 -15.06 28.35
N GLU A 160 1.10 -14.16 28.57
CA GLU A 160 1.42 -13.07 27.64
C GLU A 160 1.96 -13.58 26.30
N GLU A 161 2.75 -14.65 26.29
CA GLU A 161 3.25 -15.29 25.07
C GLU A 161 2.12 -15.96 24.28
N ASN A 162 1.24 -16.72 24.94
CA ASN A 162 0.07 -17.33 24.29
C ASN A 162 -0.88 -16.27 23.72
N ASP A 163 -1.20 -15.22 24.49
CA ASP A 163 -2.07 -14.13 24.03
C ASP A 163 -1.44 -13.38 22.83
N ALA A 164 -0.11 -13.23 22.79
CA ALA A 164 0.60 -12.62 21.67
C ALA A 164 0.67 -13.51 20.43
N GLU A 165 0.72 -14.83 20.61
CA GLU A 165 0.67 -15.81 19.51
C GLU A 165 -0.72 -15.85 18.87
N ASP A 166 -1.78 -15.90 19.70
CA ASP A 166 -3.17 -15.84 19.24
C ASP A 166 -3.47 -14.54 18.47
N ALA A 167 -2.96 -13.40 18.95
CA ALA A 167 -3.12 -12.11 18.28
C ALA A 167 -2.40 -12.06 16.92
N LYS A 168 -1.22 -12.67 16.81
CA LYS A 168 -0.48 -12.78 15.53
C LYS A 168 -1.21 -13.70 14.55
N GLU A 169 -1.75 -14.82 15.02
CA GLU A 169 -2.48 -15.75 14.18
C GLU A 169 -3.79 -15.15 13.67
N GLN A 170 -4.53 -14.42 14.52
CA GLN A 170 -5.72 -13.68 14.10
C GLN A 170 -5.40 -12.60 13.07
N ALA A 171 -4.35 -11.80 13.30
CA ALA A 171 -3.91 -10.78 12.34
C ALA A 171 -3.49 -11.37 10.98
N ALA A 172 -2.83 -12.55 10.98
CA ALA A 172 -2.45 -13.24 9.76
C ALA A 172 -3.68 -13.77 8.98
N LYS A 173 -4.66 -14.36 9.68
CA LYS A 173 -5.91 -14.83 9.07
C LYS A 173 -6.72 -13.69 8.46
N GLU A 174 -6.83 -12.56 9.16
CA GLU A 174 -7.52 -11.36 8.64
C GLU A 174 -6.83 -10.79 7.39
N ALA A 175 -5.50 -10.70 7.39
CA ALA A 175 -4.73 -10.22 6.24
C ALA A 175 -4.91 -11.14 5.01
N GLU A 176 -4.91 -12.46 5.20
CA GLU A 176 -5.15 -13.42 4.13
C GLU A 176 -6.58 -13.32 3.58
N GLU A 177 -7.57 -13.12 4.45
CA GLU A 177 -8.96 -12.97 4.05
C GLU A 177 -9.18 -11.68 3.24
N VAL A 178 -8.56 -10.57 3.65
CA VAL A 178 -8.57 -9.30 2.90
C VAL A 178 -7.95 -9.49 1.51
N ALA A 179 -6.80 -10.17 1.42
CA ALA A 179 -6.16 -10.44 0.13
C ALA A 179 -7.04 -11.30 -0.80
N LYS A 180 -7.71 -12.33 -0.27
CA LYS A 180 -8.68 -13.16 -1.02
C LYS A 180 -9.86 -12.32 -1.51
N ARG A 181 -10.41 -11.44 -0.67
CA ARG A 181 -11.52 -10.54 -1.05
C ARG A 181 -11.11 -9.57 -2.16
N GLU A 182 -9.91 -9.01 -2.12
CA GLU A 182 -9.41 -8.13 -3.19
C GLU A 182 -9.18 -8.85 -4.51
N SER A 183 -8.59 -10.05 -4.47
CA SER A 183 -8.39 -10.89 -5.65
C SER A 183 -9.74 -11.24 -6.30
N ASN A 184 -10.73 -11.64 -5.50
CA ASN A 184 -12.07 -11.93 -5.97
C ASN A 184 -12.75 -10.71 -6.61
N LYS A 185 -12.63 -9.52 -6.01
CA LYS A 185 -13.16 -8.27 -6.61
C LYS A 185 -12.54 -7.98 -7.97
N LYS A 186 -11.21 -8.12 -8.10
CA LYS A 186 -10.49 -7.93 -9.38
C LYS A 186 -10.94 -8.94 -10.43
N HIS A 187 -11.03 -10.22 -10.05
CA HIS A 187 -11.48 -11.30 -10.93
C HIS A 187 -12.91 -11.07 -11.43
N ILE A 188 -13.85 -10.77 -10.53
CA ILE A 188 -15.25 -10.47 -10.87
C ILE A 188 -15.33 -9.25 -11.79
N GLY A 189 -14.56 -8.19 -11.51
CA GLY A 189 -14.51 -6.98 -12.35
C GLY A 189 -14.03 -7.27 -13.77
N LYS A 190 -13.02 -8.14 -13.92
CA LYS A 190 -12.51 -8.59 -15.22
C LYS A 190 -13.59 -9.36 -16.00
N ILE A 191 -14.20 -10.37 -15.39
CA ILE A 191 -15.26 -11.18 -16.02
C ILE A 191 -16.42 -10.30 -16.48
N ARG A 192 -16.86 -9.34 -15.65
CA ARG A 192 -17.97 -8.44 -16.02
C ARG A 192 -17.64 -7.57 -17.22
N ARG A 193 -16.39 -7.12 -17.34
CA ARG A 193 -15.94 -6.30 -18.46
C ARG A 193 -15.93 -7.13 -19.74
N GLU A 194 -15.33 -8.32 -19.69
CA GLU A 194 -15.31 -9.27 -20.82
C GLU A 194 -16.73 -9.63 -21.28
N ALA A 195 -17.62 -9.94 -20.34
CA ALA A 195 -19.03 -10.24 -20.65
C ALA A 195 -19.75 -9.04 -21.29
N LYS A 196 -19.52 -7.82 -20.80
CA LYS A 196 -20.08 -6.59 -21.39
C LYS A 196 -19.58 -6.40 -22.82
N ASP A 197 -18.28 -6.57 -23.04
CA ASP A 197 -17.66 -6.37 -24.35
C ASP A 197 -18.16 -7.42 -25.37
N CYS A 198 -18.37 -8.68 -24.95
CA CYS A 198 -19.01 -9.71 -25.78
C CYS A 198 -20.46 -9.35 -26.13
N LEU A 199 -21.24 -8.81 -25.19
CA LEU A 199 -22.62 -8.39 -25.44
C LEU A 199 -22.69 -7.22 -26.44
N ILE A 200 -21.75 -6.27 -26.34
CA ILE A 200 -21.62 -5.17 -27.30
C ILE A 200 -21.25 -5.71 -28.70
N ALA A 201 -20.33 -6.68 -28.77
CA ALA A 201 -19.97 -7.32 -30.04
C ALA A 201 -21.15 -8.06 -30.69
N CYS A 202 -22.10 -8.57 -29.89
CA CYS A 202 -23.36 -9.15 -30.37
C CYS A 202 -24.42 -8.10 -30.80
N GLY A 203 -24.09 -6.81 -30.79
CA GLY A 203 -24.96 -5.73 -31.29
C GLY A 203 -25.79 -5.01 -30.23
N LEU A 204 -25.55 -5.24 -28.94
CA LEU A 204 -26.21 -4.48 -27.87
C LEU A 204 -25.54 -3.12 -27.65
N SER A 205 -26.34 -2.09 -27.33
CA SER A 205 -25.79 -0.81 -26.87
C SER A 205 -25.09 -0.98 -25.51
N GLU A 206 -24.11 -0.12 -25.22
CA GLU A 206 -23.33 -0.22 -23.98
C GLU A 206 -24.19 -0.13 -22.72
N GLU A 207 -25.25 0.70 -22.75
CA GLU A 207 -26.18 0.87 -21.63
C GLU A 207 -26.93 -0.44 -21.35
N ILE A 208 -27.47 -1.09 -22.38
CA ILE A 208 -28.21 -2.35 -22.26
C ILE A 208 -27.26 -3.49 -21.85
N ALA A 209 -26.06 -3.56 -22.43
CA ALA A 209 -25.07 -4.57 -22.08
C ALA A 209 -24.68 -4.50 -20.58
N LYS A 210 -24.54 -3.29 -20.04
CA LYS A 210 -24.26 -3.07 -18.63
C LYS A 210 -25.41 -3.52 -17.73
N GLU A 211 -26.65 -3.21 -18.09
CA GLU A 211 -27.84 -3.66 -17.34
C GLU A 211 -27.96 -5.18 -17.32
N VAL A 212 -27.74 -5.84 -18.46
CA VAL A 212 -27.78 -7.31 -18.57
C VAL A 212 -26.72 -7.96 -17.67
N VAL A 213 -25.47 -7.47 -17.68
CA VAL A 213 -24.40 -8.00 -16.81
C VAL A 213 -24.75 -7.81 -15.32
N LEU A 214 -25.35 -6.67 -14.96
CA LEU A 214 -25.79 -6.42 -13.58
C LEU A 214 -26.97 -7.32 -13.19
N ALA A 215 -27.91 -7.55 -14.10
CA ALA A 215 -29.04 -8.45 -13.89
C ALA A 215 -28.58 -9.91 -13.72
N ILE A 216 -27.58 -10.36 -14.48
CA ILE A 216 -26.93 -11.67 -14.32
C ILE A 216 -26.30 -11.78 -12.93
N HIS A 217 -25.52 -10.77 -12.52
CA HIS A 217 -24.87 -10.81 -11.21
C HIS A 217 -25.86 -10.83 -10.05
N LYS A 218 -27.00 -10.14 -10.17
CA LYS A 218 -28.07 -10.12 -9.17
C LYS A 218 -28.92 -11.41 -9.16
N GLY A 219 -28.70 -12.32 -10.11
CA GLY A 219 -29.51 -13.54 -10.26
C GLY A 219 -30.90 -13.30 -10.86
N ASN A 220 -31.12 -12.14 -11.47
CA ASN A 220 -32.42 -11.79 -12.09
C ASN A 220 -32.62 -12.51 -13.43
N ILE A 221 -31.52 -12.93 -14.08
CA ILE A 221 -31.58 -13.76 -15.29
C ILE A 221 -31.41 -15.22 -14.87
N LYS A 222 -32.45 -16.03 -15.07
CA LYS A 222 -32.41 -17.48 -14.80
C LYS A 222 -31.71 -18.20 -15.96
N ASN A 223 -31.04 -19.32 -15.65
CA ASN A 223 -30.40 -20.21 -16.64
C ASN A 223 -29.28 -19.55 -17.48
N VAL A 224 -28.35 -18.84 -16.84
CA VAL A 224 -27.21 -18.13 -17.50
C VAL A 224 -26.15 -19.07 -18.09
N GLN A 225 -26.34 -20.39 -18.01
CA GLN A 225 -25.43 -21.36 -18.60
C GLN A 225 -26.23 -22.32 -19.49
N ILE A 226 -26.08 -22.18 -20.82
CA ILE A 226 -26.53 -23.22 -21.76
C ILE A 226 -25.42 -23.44 -22.79
N LYS A 227 -24.95 -24.69 -22.83
CA LYS A 227 -24.13 -25.28 -23.88
C LYS A 227 -24.97 -26.38 -24.53
N TYR A 228 -24.84 -26.51 -25.86
CA TYR A 228 -25.62 -27.30 -26.84
C TYR A 228 -26.73 -26.51 -27.53
#